data_AF-A0A6N7PR75-F1
#
_entry.id   AF-A0A6N7PR75-F1
#
_cell.length_a   1.000
_cell.length_b   1.000
_cell.length_c   1.000
_cell.angle_alpha   90.00
_cell.angle_beta   90.00
_cell.angle_gamma   90.00
#
_symmetry.space_group_name_H-M   'P 1'
#
loop_
_entity.id
_entity.type
_entity.pdbx_description
1 polymer ?
#
loop_
_entity_poly.entity_id
_entity_poly.type
_entity_poly.pdbx_seq_one_letter_code
_entity_poly.pdbx_strand_id
1 'polypeptide(L)'
;MTRSTGLAFVDDKLARNDLVLCRVVATSSAQTLRAIAERVRSNGHGCSVRDGEPFEFVHAPGSWGAVPLAVGDRALVFVRVISGRLYEEAWNGHWNVETVAGDDVAILPVPSLWCSPELPDELRSVVRPAPGRPSSSAIVLEPLLGFLGFLGLA
;
A
#
# COMPACT_ATOMS: atom_id res chain seq x y z
N MET A 1 -19.42 -2.86 14.14
CA MET A 1 -18.27 -2.51 13.30
C MET A 1 -17.65 -1.25 13.89
N THR A 2 -16.65 -1.40 14.76
CA THR A 2 -15.93 -0.27 15.36
C THR A 2 -15.10 0.36 14.25
N ARG A 3 -15.39 1.61 13.87
CA ARG A 3 -14.54 2.35 12.93
C ARG A 3 -13.21 2.55 13.64
N SER A 4 -12.14 1.90 13.18
CA SER A 4 -10.80 2.18 13.67
C SER A 4 -10.48 3.64 13.34
N THR A 5 -10.26 4.44 14.38
CA THR A 5 -9.95 5.87 14.24
C THR A 5 -8.48 6.14 13.97
N GLY A 6 -7.59 5.16 14.09
CA GLY A 6 -6.16 5.23 13.77
C GLY A 6 -5.69 4.20 12.73
N LEU A 7 -4.43 3.75 12.88
CA LEU A 7 -3.76 2.80 11.97
C LEU A 7 -3.94 1.32 12.34
N ALA A 8 -4.84 0.97 13.28
CA ALA A 8 -5.06 -0.42 13.68
C ALA A 8 -5.45 -1.38 12.53
N PHE A 9 -6.04 -0.86 11.45
CA PHE A 9 -6.34 -1.65 10.25
C PHE A 9 -5.08 -2.08 9.48
N VAL A 10 -3.97 -1.37 9.65
CA VAL A 10 -2.68 -1.71 9.04
C VAL A 10 -2.15 -3.00 9.64
N ASP A 11 -2.28 -3.17 10.96
CA ASP A 11 -1.86 -4.39 11.64
C ASP A 11 -2.64 -5.62 11.14
N ASP A 12 -3.96 -5.50 10.95
CA ASP A 12 -4.78 -6.59 10.38
C ASP A 12 -4.37 -6.94 8.95
N LYS A 13 -4.05 -5.93 8.11
CA LYS A 13 -3.56 -6.17 6.76
C LYS A 13 -2.19 -6.86 6.76
N LEU A 14 -1.26 -6.39 7.58
CA LEU A 14 0.10 -6.96 7.71
C LEU A 14 0.09 -8.36 8.32
N ALA A 15 -0.83 -8.65 9.25
CA ALA A 15 -0.96 -9.97 9.85
C ALA A 15 -1.36 -11.06 8.83
N ARG A 16 -1.94 -10.67 7.70
CA ARG A 16 -2.51 -11.58 6.68
C ARG A 16 -1.80 -11.54 5.34
N ASN A 17 -0.88 -10.58 5.15
CA ASN A 17 -0.27 -10.30 3.86
C ASN A 17 1.21 -9.92 4.01
N ASP A 18 1.97 -10.27 2.98
CA ASP A 18 3.23 -9.60 2.68
C ASP A 18 2.94 -8.22 2.08
N LEU A 19 3.90 -7.31 2.15
CA LEU A 19 3.74 -5.93 1.66
C LEU A 19 4.85 -5.60 0.66
N VAL A 20 4.47 -5.09 -0.51
CA VAL A 20 5.39 -4.74 -1.58
C VAL A 20 5.18 -3.29 -1.98
N LEU A 21 6.22 -2.47 -1.90
CA LEU A 21 6.27 -1.21 -2.64
C LEU A 21 6.69 -1.53 -4.07
N CYS A 22 5.90 -1.17 -5.06
CA CYS A 22 6.18 -1.50 -6.46
C CYS A 22 5.75 -0.43 -7.45
N ARG A 23 6.27 -0.55 -8.67
CA ARG A 23 5.80 0.16 -9.85
C ARG A 23 5.19 -0.79 -10.86
N VAL A 24 3.96 -0.53 -11.31
CA VAL A 24 3.30 -1.31 -12.35
C VAL A 24 3.91 -0.98 -13.70
N VAL A 25 4.34 -2.01 -14.44
CA VAL A 25 5.04 -1.86 -15.73
C VAL A 25 4.27 -2.46 -16.91
N ALA A 26 3.35 -3.39 -16.67
CA ALA A 26 2.52 -3.95 -17.74
C ALA A 26 1.22 -4.57 -17.18
N THR A 27 0.27 -4.77 -18.09
CA THR A 27 -0.92 -5.61 -17.87
C THR A 27 -0.68 -6.94 -18.57
N SER A 28 -0.55 -8.03 -17.81
CA SER A 28 -0.33 -9.38 -18.37
C SER A 28 -1.64 -10.07 -18.76
N SER A 29 -2.76 -9.71 -18.09
CA SER A 29 -4.10 -10.17 -18.42
C SER A 29 -5.14 -9.19 -17.88
N ALA A 30 -6.44 -9.41 -18.16
CA ALA A 30 -7.52 -8.57 -17.67
C ALA A 30 -7.57 -8.38 -16.13
N GLN A 31 -6.96 -9.30 -15.36
CA GLN A 31 -6.91 -9.22 -13.90
C GLN A 31 -5.50 -9.44 -13.34
N THR A 32 -4.46 -9.33 -14.17
CA THR A 32 -3.08 -9.56 -13.75
C THR A 32 -2.21 -8.40 -14.16
N LEU A 33 -1.54 -7.81 -13.18
CA LEU A 33 -0.55 -6.77 -13.39
C LEU A 33 0.84 -7.34 -13.21
N ARG A 34 1.78 -6.83 -14.00
CA ARG A 34 3.21 -7.03 -13.82
C ARG A 34 3.81 -5.76 -13.27
N ALA A 35 4.60 -5.88 -12.22
CA ALA A 35 5.25 -4.76 -11.53
C ALA A 35 6.72 -5.07 -11.24
N ILE A 36 7.51 -4.03 -10.95
CA ILE A 36 8.85 -4.14 -10.40
C ILE A 36 8.76 -3.86 -8.90
N ALA A 37 9.23 -4.79 -8.06
CA ALA A 37 9.31 -4.58 -6.63
C ALA A 37 10.42 -3.57 -6.31
N GLU A 38 10.08 -2.45 -5.69
CA GLU A 38 11.04 -1.46 -5.21
C GLU A 38 11.55 -1.82 -3.82
N ARG A 39 10.63 -2.25 -2.94
CA ARG A 39 10.94 -2.82 -1.61
C ARG A 39 9.95 -3.91 -1.27
N VAL A 40 10.42 -4.98 -0.63
CA VAL A 40 9.59 -6.10 -0.17
C VAL A 40 9.72 -6.27 1.35
N ARG A 41 8.57 -6.31 2.03
CA ARG A 41 8.45 -6.77 3.41
C ARG A 41 7.68 -8.08 3.42
N SER A 42 8.38 -9.18 3.72
CA SER A 42 7.72 -10.47 3.97
C SER A 42 7.25 -10.57 5.42
N ASN A 43 6.00 -10.96 5.60
CA ASN A 43 5.38 -11.35 6.86
C ASN A 43 5.01 -12.86 6.85
N GLY A 44 5.59 -13.65 5.93
CA GLY A 44 5.42 -15.10 5.86
C GLY A 44 4.22 -15.58 5.03
N HIS A 45 3.66 -14.76 4.14
CA HIS A 45 2.48 -15.10 3.34
C HIS A 45 2.80 -15.55 1.91
N GLY A 46 4.04 -15.99 1.69
CA GLY A 46 4.47 -16.69 0.48
C GLY A 46 5.03 -15.81 -0.64
N CYS A 47 5.08 -14.49 -0.47
CA CYS A 47 5.78 -13.61 -1.41
C CYS A 47 7.29 -13.86 -1.34
N SER A 48 7.82 -14.49 -2.38
CA SER A 48 9.25 -14.78 -2.54
C SER A 48 9.98 -13.77 -3.43
N VAL A 49 9.31 -12.69 -3.84
CA VAL A 49 9.86 -11.64 -4.69
C VAL A 49 10.93 -10.86 -3.94
N ARG A 50 12.02 -10.47 -4.62
CA ARG A 50 13.06 -9.62 -4.04
C ARG A 50 13.01 -8.21 -4.60
N ASP A 51 13.65 -7.29 -3.89
CA ASP A 51 13.85 -5.91 -4.36
C ASP A 51 14.51 -5.89 -5.74
N GLY A 52 13.99 -5.06 -6.64
CA GLY A 52 14.40 -4.95 -8.04
C GLY A 52 13.83 -6.01 -8.97
N GLU A 53 13.21 -7.09 -8.46
CA GLU A 53 12.69 -8.16 -9.31
C GLU A 53 11.30 -7.82 -9.88
N PRO A 54 11.02 -8.24 -11.14
CA PRO A 54 9.67 -8.22 -11.66
C PRO A 54 8.82 -9.31 -10.99
N PHE A 55 7.55 -9.01 -10.77
CA PHE A 55 6.57 -9.99 -10.30
C PHE A 55 5.20 -9.74 -10.91
N GLU A 56 4.35 -10.75 -10.83
CA GLU A 56 2.95 -10.66 -11.24
C GLU A 56 2.05 -10.91 -10.04
N PHE A 57 0.93 -10.20 -10.00
CA PHE A 57 -0.11 -10.41 -9.01
C PHE A 57 -1.49 -10.23 -9.63
N VAL A 58 -2.45 -10.97 -9.09
CA VAL A 58 -3.87 -10.78 -9.42
C VAL A 58 -4.37 -9.57 -8.65
N HIS A 59 -4.75 -8.52 -9.36
CA HIS A 59 -5.16 -7.26 -8.73
C HIS A 59 -6.66 -7.29 -8.38
N ALA A 60 -7.02 -6.50 -7.37
CA ALA A 60 -8.39 -6.30 -6.94
C ALA A 60 -9.19 -5.56 -8.02
N PRO A 61 -10.42 -5.98 -8.34
CA PRO A 61 -11.30 -5.21 -9.21
C PRO A 61 -11.64 -3.85 -8.56
N GLY A 62 -11.92 -2.84 -9.38
CA GLY A 62 -12.25 -1.48 -8.89
C GLY A 62 -13.49 -1.37 -8.01
N SER A 63 -14.29 -2.43 -7.92
CA SER A 63 -15.43 -2.51 -7.01
C SER A 63 -15.05 -2.66 -5.53
N TRP A 64 -13.77 -2.88 -5.20
CA TRP A 64 -13.29 -3.12 -3.84
C TRP A 64 -12.81 -1.86 -3.10
N GLY A 65 -13.29 -0.69 -3.50
CA GLY A 65 -13.12 0.57 -2.76
C GLY A 65 -11.83 1.34 -3.04
N ALA A 66 -10.89 0.77 -3.80
CA ALA A 66 -9.69 1.44 -4.26
C ALA A 66 -9.80 1.84 -5.74
N VAL A 67 -9.06 2.89 -6.13
CA VAL A 67 -8.84 3.21 -7.54
C VAL A 67 -8.00 2.08 -8.15
N PRO A 68 -8.42 1.43 -9.25
CA PRO A 68 -7.62 0.39 -9.87
C PRO A 68 -6.22 0.88 -10.25
N LEU A 69 -5.21 0.07 -9.98
CA LEU A 69 -3.84 0.32 -10.45
C LEU A 69 -3.77 0.23 -11.98
N ALA A 70 -3.04 1.16 -12.58
CA ALA A 70 -2.73 1.22 -13.99
C ALA A 70 -1.21 1.15 -14.25
N VAL A 71 -0.83 0.89 -15.50
CA VAL A 71 0.58 0.93 -15.91
C VAL A 71 1.16 2.32 -15.64
N GLY A 72 2.32 2.36 -14.99
CA GLY A 72 2.99 3.59 -14.56
C GLY A 72 2.78 3.91 -13.08
N ASP A 73 1.71 3.39 -12.46
CA ASP A 73 1.41 3.64 -11.06
C ASP A 73 2.46 3.06 -10.14
N ARG A 74 2.69 3.77 -9.04
CA ARG A 74 3.49 3.31 -7.90
C ARG A 74 2.54 3.08 -6.73
N ALA A 75 2.73 2.00 -5.98
CA ALA A 75 1.83 1.65 -4.89
C ALA A 75 2.49 0.76 -3.84
N LEU A 76 1.95 0.84 -2.62
CA LEU A 76 2.12 -0.17 -1.58
C LEU A 76 1.01 -1.21 -1.74
N VAL A 77 1.35 -2.46 -2.06
CA VAL A 77 0.39 -3.52 -2.36
C VAL A 77 0.50 -4.63 -1.31
N PHE A 78 -0.61 -4.94 -0.65
CA PHE A 78 -0.73 -6.06 0.27
C PHE A 78 -1.03 -7.32 -0.53
N VAL A 79 -0.15 -8.31 -0.45
CA VAL A 79 -0.25 -9.54 -1.25
C VAL A 79 -0.09 -10.78 -0.40
N ARG A 80 -0.69 -11.88 -0.86
CA ARG A 80 -0.45 -13.22 -0.31
C ARG A 80 -0.57 -14.27 -1.40
N VAL A 81 0.06 -15.42 -1.18
CA VAL A 81 -0.04 -16.55 -2.09
C VAL A 81 -1.36 -17.29 -1.86
N ILE A 82 -2.14 -17.44 -2.92
CA ILE A 82 -3.33 -18.28 -2.97
C ILE A 82 -3.20 -19.19 -4.18
N SER A 83 -3.28 -20.50 -3.98
CA SER A 83 -3.16 -21.49 -5.07
C SER A 83 -1.94 -21.28 -5.98
N GLY A 84 -0.80 -20.93 -5.38
CA GLY A 84 0.48 -20.74 -6.09
C GLY A 84 0.63 -19.41 -6.86
N ARG A 85 -0.30 -18.47 -6.72
CA ARG A 85 -0.21 -17.13 -7.33
C ARG A 85 -0.32 -16.04 -6.25
N LEU A 86 0.31 -14.90 -6.50
CA LEU A 86 0.13 -13.72 -5.65
C LEU A 86 -1.21 -13.06 -5.95
N TYR A 87 -1.98 -12.81 -4.91
CA TYR A 87 -3.23 -12.06 -4.96
C TYR A 87 -3.10 -10.82 -4.11
N GLU A 88 -3.57 -9.70 -4.64
CA GLU A 88 -3.84 -8.51 -3.85
C GLU A 88 -4.94 -8.80 -2.80
N GLU A 89 -4.78 -8.26 -1.60
CA GLU A 89 -5.79 -8.34 -0.54
C GLU A 89 -7.12 -7.69 -0.97
N ALA A 90 -8.23 -8.24 -0.48
CA ALA A 90 -9.53 -7.66 -0.75
C ALA A 90 -9.73 -6.36 0.03
N TRP A 91 -10.55 -5.45 -0.50
CA TRP A 91 -10.94 -4.19 0.13
C TRP A 91 -9.76 -3.28 0.52
N ASN A 92 -9.47 -2.28 -0.33
CA ASN A 92 -8.31 -1.40 -0.17
C ASN A 92 -6.98 -2.19 -0.09
N GLY A 93 -6.78 -3.11 -1.04
CA GLY A 93 -5.62 -4.01 -1.11
C GLY A 93 -4.30 -3.33 -1.44
N HIS A 94 -4.34 -2.06 -1.83
CA HIS A 94 -3.17 -1.23 -2.05
C HIS A 94 -3.42 0.22 -1.65
N TRP A 95 -2.33 0.97 -1.53
CA TRP A 95 -2.31 2.43 -1.40
C TRP A 95 -1.46 3.03 -2.51
N ASN A 96 -2.06 3.91 -3.32
CA ASN A 96 -1.32 4.63 -4.36
C ASN A 96 -0.24 5.50 -3.74
N VAL A 97 0.92 5.55 -4.38
CA VAL A 97 2.02 6.44 -4.06
C VAL A 97 2.09 7.51 -5.13
N GLU A 98 1.93 8.77 -4.72
CA GLU A 98 1.86 9.91 -5.62
C GLU A 98 2.80 11.01 -5.16
N THR A 99 3.35 11.77 -6.10
CA THR A 99 4.13 12.97 -5.76
C THR A 99 3.20 14.16 -5.59
N VAL A 100 3.17 14.73 -4.38
CA VAL A 100 2.34 15.88 -4.02
C VAL A 100 3.23 16.97 -3.42
N ALA A 101 3.25 18.13 -4.06
CA ALA A 101 4.06 19.28 -3.63
C ALA A 101 5.56 18.96 -3.45
N GLY A 102 6.10 18.01 -4.22
CA GLY A 102 7.49 17.57 -4.15
C GLY A 102 7.75 16.37 -3.24
N ASP A 103 6.76 15.97 -2.42
CA ASP A 103 6.87 14.80 -1.55
C ASP A 103 6.18 13.58 -2.19
N ASP A 104 6.82 12.42 -2.15
CA ASP A 104 6.10 11.15 -2.37
C ASP A 104 5.24 10.84 -1.15
N VAL A 105 3.94 10.63 -1.37
CA VAL A 105 2.96 10.32 -0.34
C VAL A 105 2.17 9.07 -0.68
N ALA A 106 1.87 8.24 0.31
CA ALA A 106 0.89 7.16 0.19
C ALA A 106 -0.52 7.70 0.47
N ILE A 107 -1.49 7.32 -0.35
CA ILE A 107 -2.90 7.70 -0.23
C ILE A 107 -3.67 6.58 0.47
N LEU A 108 -4.06 6.83 1.72
CA LEU A 108 -4.78 5.88 2.56
C LEU A 108 -6.29 6.21 2.55
N PRO A 109 -7.17 5.21 2.42
CA PRO A 109 -8.62 5.41 2.41
C PRO A 109 -9.21 5.59 3.82
N VAL A 110 -8.54 6.40 4.64
CA VAL A 110 -8.96 6.76 6.00
C VAL A 110 -9.09 8.28 6.06
N PRO A 111 -10.31 8.83 6.15
CA PRO A 111 -10.51 10.27 6.26
C PRO A 111 -10.05 10.77 7.63
N SER A 112 -9.57 12.01 7.68
CA SER A 112 -9.24 12.70 8.93
C SER A 112 -8.22 11.99 9.81
N LEU A 113 -7.34 11.17 9.24
CA LEU A 113 -6.32 10.43 10.00
C LEU A 113 -5.37 11.39 10.73
N TRP A 114 -5.13 12.58 10.18
CA TRP A 114 -4.34 13.65 10.80
C TRP A 114 -4.94 14.19 12.11
N CYS A 115 -6.24 14.00 12.34
CA CYS A 115 -6.91 14.35 13.59
C CYS A 115 -6.94 13.19 14.59
N SER A 116 -6.44 12.00 14.23
CA SER A 116 -6.56 10.82 15.07
C SER A 116 -5.68 10.95 16.33
N PRO A 117 -6.21 10.65 17.54
CA PRO A 117 -5.39 10.54 18.74
C PRO A 117 -4.56 9.26 18.76
N GLU A 118 -4.91 8.26 17.95
CA GLU A 118 -4.23 6.95 17.86
C GLU A 118 -3.09 6.93 16.85
N LEU A 119 -2.83 8.06 16.17
CA LEU A 119 -1.74 8.15 15.21
C LEU A 119 -0.39 8.23 15.94
N PRO A 120 0.59 7.38 15.59
CA PRO A 120 1.93 7.46 16.14
C PRO A 120 2.58 8.83 15.93
N ASP A 121 3.35 9.28 16.90
CA ASP A 121 3.97 10.62 16.90
C ASP A 121 4.86 10.85 15.66
N GLU A 122 5.59 9.82 15.22
CA GLU A 122 6.45 9.86 14.04
C GLU A 122 5.69 10.12 12.73
N LEU A 123 4.39 9.79 12.67
CA LEU A 123 3.54 10.03 11.49
C LEU A 123 2.73 11.32 11.61
N ARG A 124 2.58 11.90 12.81
CA ARG A 124 1.69 13.04 13.08
C ARG A 124 2.09 14.29 12.31
N SER A 125 3.38 14.56 12.13
CA SER A 125 3.86 15.74 11.39
C SER A 125 3.88 15.55 9.87
N VAL A 126 3.65 14.33 9.38
CA VAL A 126 3.80 13.96 7.97
C VAL A 126 2.52 13.41 7.34
N VAL A 127 1.44 13.32 8.11
CA VAL A 127 0.09 13.05 7.61
C VAL A 127 -0.64 14.36 7.30
N ARG A 128 -1.40 14.37 6.21
CA ARG A 128 -2.20 15.52 5.77
C ARG A 128 -3.45 15.07 5.02
N PRO A 129 -4.45 15.95 4.81
CA PRO A 129 -5.54 15.66 3.89
C PRO A 129 -5.01 15.31 2.50
N ALA A 130 -5.58 14.28 1.86
CA ALA A 130 -5.24 13.95 0.49
C ALA A 130 -5.84 15.00 -0.46
N PRO A 131 -5.04 15.69 -1.31
CA PRO A 131 -5.56 16.70 -2.23
C PRO A 131 -6.62 16.12 -3.17
N GLY A 132 -7.76 16.79 -3.29
CA GLY A 132 -8.87 16.36 -4.16
C GLY A 132 -9.57 15.07 -3.72
N ARG A 133 -9.22 14.49 -2.56
CA ARG A 133 -9.79 13.23 -2.06
C ARG A 133 -10.25 13.39 -0.59
N PRO A 134 -11.43 13.97 -0.33
CA PRO A 134 -11.91 14.25 1.02
C PRO A 134 -12.04 13.01 1.91
N SER A 135 -12.21 11.83 1.31
CA SER A 135 -12.33 10.54 2.00
C SER A 135 -10.98 9.86 2.28
N SER A 136 -9.85 10.55 2.07
CA SER A 136 -8.51 9.95 2.16
C SER A 136 -7.51 10.86 2.87
N SER A 137 -6.48 10.23 3.41
CA SER A 137 -5.32 10.92 4.00
C SER A 137 -4.07 10.60 3.18
N ALA A 138 -3.15 11.55 3.12
CA ALA A 138 -1.84 11.39 2.51
C ALA A 138 -0.79 11.34 3.63
N ILE A 139 0.12 10.36 3.59
CA ILE A 139 1.26 10.26 4.52
C ILE A 139 2.54 10.26 3.69
N VAL A 140 3.54 11.07 4.08
CA VAL A 140 4.86 11.04 3.44
C VAL A 140 5.43 9.62 3.46
N LEU A 141 5.95 9.18 2.32
CA LEU A 141 6.27 7.79 2.07
C LEU A 141 7.36 7.25 3.00
N GLU A 142 8.53 7.90 3.08
CA GLU A 142 9.66 7.32 3.84
C GLU A 142 9.38 7.12 5.34
N PRO A 143 8.80 8.09 6.08
CA PRO A 143 8.37 7.84 7.47
C PRO A 143 7.36 6.70 7.57
N LEU A 144 6.42 6.61 6.62
CA LEU A 144 5.46 5.51 6.56
C LEU A 144 6.15 4.17 6.32
N LEU A 145 7.15 4.09 5.43
CA LEU A 145 7.90 2.85 5.19
C LEU A 145 8.63 2.40 6.46
N GLY A 146 9.24 3.34 7.21
CA GLY A 146 9.85 3.08 8.51
C GLY A 146 8.85 2.53 9.52
N PHE A 147 7.69 3.17 9.67
CA PHE A 147 6.58 2.69 10.52
C PHE A 147 6.10 1.30 10.09
N LEU A 148 5.99 1.07 8.79
CA LEU A 148 5.63 -0.22 8.19
C LEU A 148 6.79 -1.22 8.22
N GLY A 149 7.88 -0.98 8.96
CA GLY A 149 8.95 -1.95 9.15
C GLY A 149 9.67 -2.36 7.87
N PHE A 150 9.65 -1.53 6.81
CA PHE A 150 10.60 -1.68 5.73
C PHE A 150 11.97 -1.30 6.26
N LEU A 151 12.80 -2.31 6.53
CA LEU A 151 14.19 -2.08 6.88
C LEU A 151 14.91 -1.55 5.65
N GLY A 152 15.41 -0.32 5.72
CA GLY A 152 16.35 0.19 4.73
C GLY A 152 17.67 -0.57 4.85
N LEU A 153 18.18 -1.08 3.73
CA LEU A 153 19.63 -1.15 3.58
C LEU A 153 20.12 0.30 3.60
N ALA A 154 20.75 0.71 4.70
CA ALA A 154 21.54 1.92 4.78
C ALA A 154 22.66 1.89 3.72
#